data_AF-A0AAE8M0Z7-F1
#
_entry.id   AF-A0AAE8M0Z7-F1
#
_cell.length_a   1.000
_cell.length_b   1.000
_cell.length_c   1.000
_cell.angle_alpha   90.00
_cell.angle_beta   90.00
_cell.angle_gamma   90.00
#
_symmetry.space_group_name_H-M   'P 1'
#
loop_
_entity.id
_entity.type
_entity.pdbx_description
1 polymer ?
#
loop_
_entity_poly.entity_id
_entity_poly.type
_entity_poly.pdbx_seq_one_letter_code
_entity_poly.pdbx_strand_id
1 'polypeptide(L)'
;MSLPPATDFMFVNIARPQDMNDKKTRKRINSHVMKPIGAARRCNRSGQKIQLILKSTEAASQVAEIAQRPALPDIETPNPVHPSPETFPSAFKLAPSLPPYERPTSYPMSNRTARILHFLCAADEAPVCKMMRELCFALAFIDDSAMHLVLARLEIDPERTGGKPSRDNTETLSHYNASIEILRSQLGEPGLIAHEIIIGVVVNLACYDIFTNNLQRWKTHMLGLQTMISYRGGIGTLSSQYLQVTATWTDLIGSMILDETPYFTPQQGNEPISSHMQYDYMEESTGVVPESCNDISPLLNLLLKLSNLATGKPELQLREDSALLEALQATVYTTLTLPRYESLGLHNNSSKPQPATYELVRLAILAYLSGPVMFLAGNMVLNVIASHYRGRISRLYDPERLNWAGLEHAELFVLVTGALIEEGSDRYWLLGHLRRIMLSQDLRWNDLVACLNSIAWFDVVWIRGLEKLRTDLATMDGNSVVYRDTFR
;
A
#
# COMPACT_ATOMS: atom_id res chain seq x y z
N MET A 1 -19.67 24.83 14.17
CA MET A 1 -19.16 24.45 12.84
C MET A 1 -20.28 23.76 12.08
N SER A 2 -20.71 24.32 10.94
CA SER A 2 -21.71 23.71 10.07
C SER A 2 -21.11 22.49 9.36
N LEU A 3 -21.80 21.34 9.40
CA LEU A 3 -21.41 20.14 8.66
C LEU A 3 -21.25 20.45 7.16
N PRO A 4 -20.22 19.92 6.47
CA PRO A 4 -20.09 20.02 5.03
C PRO A 4 -21.21 19.22 4.34
N PRO A 5 -21.64 19.61 3.12
CA PRO A 5 -22.70 18.93 2.39
C PRO A 5 -22.27 17.49 2.06
N ALA A 6 -23.19 16.53 2.24
CA ALA A 6 -22.99 15.13 1.90
C ALA A 6 -22.66 14.98 0.40
N THR A 7 -21.44 14.53 0.10
CA THR A 7 -21.00 14.26 -1.27
C THR A 7 -21.59 12.90 -1.71
N ASP A 8 -22.57 12.94 -2.60
CA ASP A 8 -23.15 11.76 -3.25
C ASP A 8 -22.15 11.24 -4.31
N PHE A 9 -21.76 9.97 -4.23
CA PHE A 9 -20.80 9.36 -5.16
C PHE A 9 -21.47 8.30 -6.04
N MET A 10 -21.05 8.19 -7.31
CA MET A 10 -21.58 7.20 -8.26
C MET A 10 -20.48 6.54 -9.07
N PHE A 11 -20.36 5.21 -8.96
CA PHE A 11 -19.48 4.42 -9.81
C PHE A 11 -20.13 4.04 -11.15
N VAL A 12 -19.32 4.05 -12.20
CA VAL A 12 -19.72 3.69 -13.56
C VAL A 12 -18.86 2.54 -14.05
N ASN A 13 -19.50 1.42 -14.39
CA ASN A 13 -18.81 0.27 -14.97
C ASN A 13 -18.57 0.49 -16.46
N ILE A 14 -17.31 0.37 -16.90
CA ILE A 14 -16.90 0.39 -18.30
C ILE A 14 -16.21 -0.95 -18.55
N ALA A 15 -16.95 -1.93 -19.06
CA ALA A 15 -16.40 -3.26 -19.35
C ALA A 15 -15.53 -3.26 -20.62
N ARG A 16 -15.82 -2.34 -21.56
CA ARG A 16 -15.05 -2.10 -22.79
C ARG A 16 -14.91 -0.59 -23.02
N PRO A 17 -13.81 -0.09 -23.62
CA PRO A 17 -13.59 1.35 -23.84
C PRO A 17 -14.73 2.07 -24.57
N GLN A 18 -15.42 1.37 -25.47
CA GLN A 18 -16.60 1.85 -26.21
C GLN A 18 -17.84 2.09 -25.33
N ASP A 19 -17.93 1.46 -24.16
CA ASP A 19 -19.05 1.61 -23.22
C ASP A 19 -19.06 3.02 -22.57
N MET A 20 -17.94 3.75 -22.64
CA MET A 20 -17.86 5.17 -22.25
C MET A 20 -18.67 6.08 -23.19
N ASN A 21 -18.76 5.70 -24.47
CA ASN A 21 -19.53 6.42 -25.48
C ASN A 21 -21.00 6.03 -25.52
N ASP A 22 -21.40 5.01 -24.74
CA ASP A 22 -22.80 4.60 -24.64
C ASP A 22 -23.67 5.75 -24.10
N LYS A 23 -24.80 5.97 -24.77
CA LYS A 23 -25.73 7.07 -24.48
C LYS A 23 -26.30 6.96 -23.07
N LYS A 24 -26.49 5.73 -22.55
CA LYS A 24 -27.02 5.49 -21.20
C LYS A 24 -25.96 5.81 -20.14
N THR A 25 -24.72 5.39 -20.35
CA THR A 25 -23.57 5.69 -19.50
C THR A 25 -23.31 7.20 -19.41
N ARG A 26 -23.24 7.90 -20.55
CA ARG A 26 -23.08 9.37 -20.60
C ARG A 26 -24.22 10.12 -19.91
N LYS A 27 -25.46 9.67 -20.10
CA LYS A 27 -26.63 10.28 -19.44
C LYS A 27 -26.55 10.14 -17.91
N ARG A 28 -26.11 8.99 -17.40
CA ARG A 28 -25.93 8.78 -15.95
C ARG A 28 -24.85 9.70 -15.40
N ILE A 29 -23.67 9.72 -16.01
CA ILE A 29 -22.55 10.60 -15.63
C ILE A 29 -23.03 12.07 -15.59
N ASN A 30 -23.59 12.56 -16.70
CA ASN A 30 -24.05 13.94 -16.80
C ASN A 30 -25.14 14.26 -15.76
N SER A 31 -26.06 13.33 -15.49
CA SER A 31 -27.11 13.55 -14.49
C SER A 31 -26.56 13.68 -13.07
N HIS A 32 -25.52 12.91 -12.74
CA HIS A 32 -24.90 12.92 -11.42
C HIS A 32 -24.03 14.17 -11.23
N VAL A 33 -23.20 14.52 -12.22
CA VAL A 33 -22.36 15.72 -12.18
C VAL A 33 -23.20 17.01 -12.20
N MET A 34 -24.32 17.04 -12.95
CA MET A 34 -25.18 18.23 -13.04
C MET A 34 -26.16 18.40 -11.87
N LYS A 35 -26.40 17.36 -11.05
CA LYS A 35 -27.31 17.44 -9.88
C LYS A 35 -26.91 18.54 -8.88
N PRO A 36 -25.67 18.61 -8.36
CA PRO A 36 -25.27 19.64 -7.42
C PRO A 36 -25.28 21.05 -8.05
N ILE A 37 -24.88 21.17 -9.32
CA ILE A 37 -24.90 22.43 -10.07
C ILE A 37 -26.35 22.92 -10.29
N GLY A 38 -27.26 22.01 -10.62
CA GLY A 38 -28.68 22.30 -10.80
C GLY A 38 -29.41 22.64 -9.50
N ALA A 39 -28.95 22.13 -8.36
CA ALA A 39 -29.42 22.49 -7.02
C ALA A 39 -28.94 23.90 -6.64
N ALA A 40 -27.65 24.21 -6.84
CA ALA A 40 -27.08 25.53 -6.59
C ALA A 40 -27.76 26.64 -7.42
N ARG A 41 -28.09 26.36 -8.69
CA ARG A 41 -28.82 27.31 -9.55
C ARG A 41 -30.29 27.53 -9.13
N ARG A 42 -30.92 26.55 -8.47
CA ARG A 42 -32.31 26.66 -7.99
C ARG A 42 -32.42 27.38 -6.64
N CYS A 43 -31.43 27.22 -5.76
CA CYS A 43 -31.38 27.95 -4.48
C CYS A 43 -31.15 29.47 -4.67
N ASN A 44 -30.48 29.90 -5.74
CA ASN A 44 -30.25 31.34 -6.02
C ASN A 44 -31.46 32.09 -6.60
N ARG A 45 -32.65 31.47 -6.72
CA ARG A 45 -33.85 32.12 -7.31
C ARG A 45 -35.05 32.30 -6.38
N SER A 46 -35.01 31.86 -5.13
CA SER A 46 -36.14 32.09 -4.20
C SER A 46 -35.95 33.36 -3.36
N GLY A 47 -36.54 34.46 -3.84
CA GLY A 47 -37.17 35.50 -3.01
C GLY A 47 -36.29 36.28 -2.04
N GLN A 48 -35.61 37.33 -2.54
CA GLN A 48 -35.27 38.49 -1.71
C GLN A 48 -36.57 39.12 -1.16
N LYS A 49 -36.90 38.84 0.10
CA LYS A 49 -37.66 39.79 0.93
C LYS A 49 -36.64 40.52 1.79
N ILE A 50 -36.28 41.72 1.36
CA ILE A 50 -35.48 42.67 2.14
C ILE A 50 -36.37 43.13 3.31
N GLN A 51 -36.07 42.70 4.53
CA GLN A 51 -36.55 43.40 5.74
C GLN A 51 -35.45 44.37 6.19
N LEU A 52 -35.72 45.65 6.00
CA LEU A 52 -34.96 46.76 6.56
C LEU A 52 -35.28 46.87 8.05
N ILE A 53 -34.32 46.54 8.92
CA ILE A 53 -34.39 46.87 10.35
C ILE A 53 -33.54 48.12 10.59
N LEU A 54 -34.23 49.24 10.86
CA LEU A 54 -33.66 50.50 11.31
C LEU A 54 -33.13 50.33 12.75
N LYS A 55 -31.85 50.65 12.95
CA LYS A 55 -31.27 50.85 14.28
C LYS A 55 -31.81 52.14 14.88
N SER A 56 -32.38 52.07 16.08
CA SER A 56 -32.49 53.20 17.00
C SER A 56 -31.83 52.78 18.32
N THR A 57 -30.94 53.64 18.77
CA THR A 57 -30.12 53.56 19.97
C THR A 57 -30.74 54.50 21.00
N GLU A 58 -30.90 54.06 22.25
CA GLU A 58 -30.87 54.82 23.53
C GLU A 58 -31.44 53.90 24.62
N ALA A 59 -30.65 53.37 25.56
CA ALA A 59 -29.99 53.98 26.72
C ALA A 59 -30.85 53.95 28.00
N ALA A 60 -30.21 53.40 29.06
CA ALA A 60 -30.34 53.70 30.49
C ALA A 60 -30.98 52.67 31.46
N SER A 61 -30.14 52.33 32.46
CA SER A 61 -30.40 52.06 33.89
C SER A 61 -31.00 50.71 34.29
N GLN A 62 -30.19 49.81 34.88
CA GLN A 62 -29.84 49.70 36.32
C GLN A 62 -31.04 49.31 37.21
N VAL A 63 -30.95 48.15 37.89
CA VAL A 63 -30.87 47.98 39.36
C VAL A 63 -30.94 46.48 39.70
N ALA A 64 -30.11 46.06 40.63
CA ALA A 64 -30.03 44.73 41.21
C ALA A 64 -31.06 44.53 42.33
N GLU A 65 -31.62 43.32 42.49
CA GLU A 65 -32.19 42.90 43.76
C GLU A 65 -32.13 41.37 43.94
N ILE A 66 -31.62 40.97 45.11
CA ILE A 66 -31.49 39.61 45.62
C ILE A 66 -32.71 39.35 46.51
N ALA A 67 -33.49 38.29 46.25
CA ALA A 67 -34.36 37.70 47.27
C ALA A 67 -34.76 36.23 46.97
N GLN A 68 -34.23 35.35 47.81
CA GLN A 68 -34.89 34.23 48.50
C GLN A 68 -35.72 33.16 47.72
N ARG A 69 -35.25 31.92 47.88
CA ARG A 69 -35.96 30.63 47.64
C ARG A 69 -37.26 30.52 48.44
N PRO A 70 -38.25 29.79 47.90
CA PRO A 70 -38.76 28.60 48.60
C PRO A 70 -38.83 27.35 47.69
N ALA A 71 -38.95 26.18 48.33
CA ALA A 71 -38.79 24.85 47.76
C ALA A 71 -40.04 24.29 47.04
N LEU A 72 -39.78 23.60 45.90
CA LEU A 72 -40.39 22.40 45.27
C LEU A 72 -41.93 22.26 45.15
N PRO A 73 -42.45 21.78 43.99
CA PRO A 73 -42.38 20.34 43.68
C PRO A 73 -42.02 19.97 42.24
N ASP A 74 -41.58 18.72 42.10
CA ASP A 74 -41.14 18.03 40.89
C ASP A 74 -42.11 18.14 39.71
N ILE A 75 -41.60 18.62 38.57
CA ILE A 75 -42.14 18.34 37.25
C ILE A 75 -40.97 17.95 36.35
N GLU A 76 -40.94 16.66 36.03
CA GLU A 76 -40.05 16.02 35.07
C GLU A 76 -40.06 16.78 33.75
N THR A 77 -38.93 17.37 33.37
CA THR A 77 -38.66 17.80 32.00
C THR A 77 -37.70 16.78 31.38
N PRO A 78 -38.03 16.20 30.22
CA PRO A 78 -37.18 15.20 29.60
C PRO A 78 -35.91 15.90 29.08
N ASN A 79 -34.77 15.50 29.64
CA ASN A 79 -33.47 15.84 29.07
C ASN A 79 -33.44 15.39 27.60
N PRO A 80 -32.87 16.19 26.68
CA PRO A 80 -32.55 15.71 25.35
C PRO A 80 -31.53 14.58 25.50
N VAL A 81 -32.01 13.35 25.32
CA VAL A 81 -31.17 12.17 25.18
C VAL A 81 -30.30 12.42 23.96
N HIS A 82 -29.06 12.85 24.19
CA HIS A 82 -27.99 12.60 23.24
C HIS A 82 -27.96 11.07 23.05
N PRO A 83 -28.16 10.54 21.83
CA PRO A 83 -27.85 9.14 21.60
C PRO A 83 -26.36 8.99 21.86
N SER A 84 -26.03 8.38 22.99
CA SER A 84 -24.71 7.80 23.18
C SER A 84 -24.48 6.84 22.00
N PRO A 85 -23.28 6.81 21.40
CA PRO A 85 -23.00 5.85 20.35
C PRO A 85 -23.26 4.47 20.96
N GLU A 86 -24.28 3.78 20.44
CA GLU A 86 -24.58 2.42 20.82
C GLU A 86 -23.27 1.64 20.76
N THR A 87 -22.86 1.10 21.90
CA THR A 87 -21.68 0.26 22.03
C THR A 87 -21.99 -1.06 21.32
N PHE A 88 -21.85 -1.06 19.99
CA PHE A 88 -21.95 -2.28 19.20
C PHE A 88 -20.80 -3.21 19.60
N PRO A 89 -21.06 -4.53 19.73
CA PRO A 89 -20.05 -5.47 20.17
C PRO A 89 -18.86 -5.42 19.20
N SER A 90 -17.65 -5.23 19.75
CA SER A 90 -16.36 -5.36 19.07
C SER A 90 -16.38 -6.53 18.06
N ALA A 91 -16.64 -6.22 16.79
CA ALA A 91 -17.23 -7.16 15.83
C ALA A 91 -16.23 -8.08 15.10
N PHE A 92 -15.01 -8.25 15.61
CA PHE A 92 -14.01 -9.13 15.00
C PHE A 92 -13.25 -9.94 16.05
N LYS A 93 -13.96 -10.73 16.86
CA LYS A 93 -13.33 -11.90 17.49
C LYS A 93 -13.16 -12.96 16.42
N LEU A 94 -12.06 -12.85 15.67
CA LEU A 94 -11.70 -13.78 14.61
C LEU A 94 -11.50 -15.17 15.21
N ALA A 95 -12.08 -16.19 14.57
CA ALA A 95 -11.86 -17.57 14.96
C ALA A 95 -10.37 -17.91 14.77
N PRO A 96 -9.74 -18.63 15.72
CA PRO A 96 -8.34 -19.00 15.59
C PRO A 96 -8.12 -19.83 14.32
N SER A 97 -6.99 -19.61 13.63
CA SER A 97 -6.50 -20.46 12.55
C SER A 97 -6.64 -21.93 12.91
N LEU A 98 -7.26 -22.72 12.03
CA LEU A 98 -7.34 -24.17 12.20
C LEU A 98 -5.92 -24.75 12.21
N PRO A 99 -5.63 -25.76 13.05
CA PRO A 99 -4.33 -26.44 13.04
C PRO A 99 -4.05 -27.06 11.66
N PRO A 100 -2.78 -27.36 11.33
CA PRO A 100 -2.41 -27.98 10.05
C PRO A 100 -3.29 -29.20 9.77
N TYR A 101 -3.98 -29.18 8.63
CA TYR A 101 -4.96 -30.20 8.30
C TYR A 101 -4.28 -31.35 7.56
N GLU A 102 -4.12 -32.48 8.25
CA GLU A 102 -3.87 -33.75 7.59
C GLU A 102 -5.18 -34.22 6.94
N ARG A 103 -5.16 -34.33 5.60
CA ARG A 103 -6.33 -34.71 4.79
C ARG A 103 -6.90 -36.05 5.31
N PRO A 104 -8.11 -36.07 5.90
CA PRO A 104 -8.77 -37.31 6.29
C PRO A 104 -9.00 -38.12 5.03
N THR A 105 -8.32 -39.25 4.94
CA THR A 105 -8.40 -40.18 3.80
C THR A 105 -9.77 -40.87 3.69
N SER A 106 -10.65 -40.69 4.68
CA SER A 106 -11.87 -41.48 4.89
C SER A 106 -13.19 -40.81 4.51
N TYR A 107 -13.22 -39.49 4.21
CA TYR A 107 -14.48 -38.79 3.88
C TYR A 107 -14.50 -38.28 2.44
N PRO A 108 -15.52 -38.65 1.64
CA PRO A 108 -15.71 -38.06 0.31
C PRO A 108 -16.03 -36.58 0.46
N MET A 109 -15.16 -35.75 -0.12
CA MET A 109 -15.24 -34.29 -0.01
C MET A 109 -15.39 -33.67 -1.40
N SER A 110 -16.27 -32.68 -1.52
CA SER A 110 -16.41 -31.93 -2.77
C SER A 110 -15.11 -31.17 -3.09
N ASN A 111 -14.82 -30.94 -4.37
CA ASN A 111 -13.65 -30.16 -4.80
C ASN A 111 -13.65 -28.75 -4.15
N ARG A 112 -14.82 -28.12 -4.08
CA ARG A 112 -15.00 -26.82 -3.41
C ARG A 112 -14.62 -26.87 -1.93
N THR A 113 -15.10 -27.86 -1.18
CA THR A 113 -14.77 -28.02 0.24
C THR A 113 -13.28 -28.28 0.44
N ALA A 114 -12.67 -29.11 -0.42
CA ALA A 114 -11.23 -29.35 -0.37
C ALA A 114 -10.41 -28.08 -0.61
N ARG A 115 -10.87 -27.19 -1.49
CA ARG A 115 -10.22 -25.89 -1.77
C ARG A 115 -10.37 -24.90 -0.63
N ILE A 116 -11.54 -24.83 -0.01
CA ILE A 116 -11.76 -24.02 1.20
C ILE A 116 -10.80 -24.48 2.30
N LEU A 117 -10.70 -25.80 2.54
CA LEU A 117 -9.80 -26.33 3.57
C LEU A 117 -8.33 -26.10 3.25
N HIS A 118 -7.91 -26.27 1.99
CA HIS A 118 -6.55 -25.94 1.57
C HIS A 118 -6.21 -24.49 1.91
N PHE A 119 -7.07 -23.56 1.48
CA PHE A 119 -6.87 -22.13 1.72
C PHE A 119 -6.84 -21.83 3.22
N LEU A 120 -7.73 -22.41 4.03
CA LEU A 120 -7.77 -22.21 5.49
C LEU A 120 -6.57 -22.79 6.26
N CYS A 121 -5.96 -23.85 5.74
CA CYS A 121 -4.94 -24.63 6.45
C CYS A 121 -3.54 -24.42 5.91
N ALA A 122 -3.32 -23.39 5.07
CA ALA A 122 -1.98 -23.05 4.60
C ALA A 122 -1.10 -22.65 5.79
N ALA A 123 -0.13 -23.51 6.07
CA ALA A 123 0.70 -23.47 7.27
C ALA A 123 1.97 -22.63 7.11
N ASP A 124 2.39 -22.36 5.86
CA ASP A 124 3.65 -21.69 5.54
C ASP A 124 3.41 -20.42 4.72
N GLU A 125 2.81 -19.42 5.38
CA GLU A 125 2.53 -18.11 4.79
C GLU A 125 3.12 -16.98 5.63
N ALA A 126 3.17 -15.79 5.04
CA ALA A 126 3.57 -14.58 5.73
C ALA A 126 2.54 -14.16 6.80
N PRO A 127 2.99 -13.61 7.94
CA PRO A 127 2.12 -13.13 9.02
C PRO A 127 0.95 -12.25 8.55
N VAL A 128 1.20 -11.28 7.67
CA VAL A 128 0.10 -10.41 7.18
C VAL A 128 -0.81 -11.14 6.19
N CYS A 129 -0.29 -12.10 5.41
CA CYS A 129 -1.15 -12.96 4.58
C CYS A 129 -2.09 -13.82 5.42
N LYS A 130 -1.61 -14.33 6.56
CA LYS A 130 -2.45 -14.99 7.55
C LYS A 130 -3.57 -14.09 8.03
N MET A 131 -3.24 -12.86 8.43
CA MET A 131 -4.23 -11.87 8.87
C MET A 131 -5.24 -11.55 7.77
N MET A 132 -4.78 -11.36 6.53
CA MET A 132 -5.62 -11.11 5.37
C MET A 132 -6.58 -12.27 5.12
N ARG A 133 -6.11 -13.52 5.20
CA ARG A 133 -6.94 -14.71 5.03
C ARG A 133 -8.01 -14.83 6.11
N GLU A 134 -7.62 -14.67 7.38
CA GLU A 134 -8.54 -14.75 8.51
C GLU A 134 -9.61 -13.66 8.42
N LEU A 135 -9.23 -12.43 8.04
CA LEU A 135 -10.15 -11.33 7.77
C LEU A 135 -11.12 -11.66 6.62
N CYS A 136 -10.60 -12.16 5.49
CA CYS A 136 -11.42 -12.57 4.34
C CYS A 136 -12.52 -13.55 4.76
N PHE A 137 -12.16 -14.59 5.50
CA PHE A 137 -13.11 -15.62 5.91
C PHE A 137 -14.11 -15.13 6.94
N ALA A 138 -13.68 -14.35 7.92
CA ALA A 138 -14.60 -13.82 8.91
C ALA A 138 -15.65 -12.90 8.28
N LEU A 139 -15.24 -12.06 7.32
CA LEU A 139 -16.16 -11.23 6.56
C LEU A 139 -17.12 -12.09 5.71
N ALA A 140 -16.63 -13.17 5.09
CA ALA A 140 -17.47 -14.06 4.29
C ALA A 140 -18.61 -14.72 5.09
N PHE A 141 -18.47 -14.90 6.41
CA PHE A 141 -19.55 -15.45 7.24
C PHE A 141 -20.66 -14.44 7.56
N ILE A 142 -20.40 -13.14 7.38
CA ILE A 142 -21.32 -12.07 7.78
C ILE A 142 -21.75 -11.17 6.63
N ASP A 143 -21.13 -11.31 5.45
CA ASP A 143 -21.37 -10.47 4.28
C ASP A 143 -21.28 -11.27 2.97
N ASP A 144 -22.34 -11.21 2.16
CA ASP A 144 -22.43 -11.96 0.90
C ASP A 144 -21.45 -11.45 -0.16
N SER A 145 -21.10 -10.15 -0.14
CA SER A 145 -20.10 -9.60 -1.04
C SER A 145 -18.72 -10.19 -0.74
N ALA A 146 -18.34 -10.26 0.55
CA ALA A 146 -17.13 -10.93 1.00
C ALA A 146 -17.12 -12.43 0.65
N MET A 147 -18.26 -13.13 0.80
CA MET A 147 -18.36 -14.56 0.45
C MET A 147 -18.04 -14.80 -1.03
N HIS A 148 -18.65 -14.03 -1.93
CA HIS A 148 -18.34 -14.12 -3.35
C HIS A 148 -16.87 -13.86 -3.63
N LEU A 149 -16.26 -12.91 -2.94
CA LEU A 149 -14.85 -12.59 -3.12
C LEU A 149 -13.91 -13.70 -2.66
N VAL A 150 -14.23 -14.37 -1.55
CA VAL A 150 -13.50 -15.58 -1.12
C VAL A 150 -13.58 -16.66 -2.18
N LEU A 151 -14.76 -16.91 -2.77
CA LEU A 151 -14.91 -17.91 -3.84
C LEU A 151 -14.07 -17.57 -5.08
N ALA A 152 -14.01 -16.31 -5.48
CA ALA A 152 -13.12 -15.88 -6.56
C ALA A 152 -11.63 -16.11 -6.18
N ARG A 153 -11.24 -15.78 -4.94
CA ARG A 153 -9.86 -15.91 -4.46
C ARG A 153 -9.38 -17.36 -4.41
N LEU A 154 -10.25 -18.31 -4.04
CA LEU A 154 -9.95 -19.75 -4.02
C LEU A 154 -9.49 -20.28 -5.40
N GLU A 155 -9.80 -19.60 -6.50
CA GLU A 155 -9.35 -20.00 -7.84
C GLU A 155 -7.97 -19.47 -8.20
N ILE A 156 -7.59 -18.31 -7.67
CA ILE A 156 -6.37 -17.60 -8.08
C ILE A 156 -5.21 -17.77 -7.10
N ASP A 157 -5.40 -18.55 -6.04
CA ASP A 157 -4.42 -18.82 -4.99
C ASP A 157 -3.06 -19.28 -5.56
N PRO A 158 -1.96 -18.51 -5.34
CA PRO A 158 -0.64 -18.82 -5.89
C PRO A 158 -0.08 -20.18 -5.44
N GLU A 159 -0.46 -20.66 -4.25
CA GLU A 159 -0.04 -22.00 -3.79
C GLU A 159 -0.60 -23.10 -4.70
N ARG A 160 -1.82 -22.88 -5.22
CA ARG A 160 -2.46 -23.80 -6.18
C ARG A 160 -1.89 -23.67 -7.58
N THR A 161 -1.52 -22.46 -7.99
CA THR A 161 -0.96 -22.23 -9.34
C THR A 161 0.53 -22.55 -9.44
N GLY A 162 1.16 -22.96 -8.33
CA GLY A 162 2.60 -23.23 -8.26
C GLY A 162 3.43 -21.97 -8.47
N GLY A 163 2.96 -20.84 -7.92
CA GLY A 163 3.60 -19.53 -8.06
C GLY A 163 3.44 -18.89 -9.44
N LYS A 164 2.54 -19.39 -10.29
CA LYS A 164 2.28 -18.76 -11.60
C LYS A 164 1.30 -17.59 -11.45
N PRO A 165 1.52 -16.47 -12.18
CA PRO A 165 0.57 -15.36 -12.19
C PRO A 165 -0.81 -15.83 -12.61
N SER A 166 -1.80 -15.61 -11.76
CA SER A 166 -3.19 -15.93 -12.03
C SER A 166 -3.82 -14.83 -12.87
N ARG A 167 -4.71 -15.21 -13.79
CA ARG A 167 -5.53 -14.27 -14.56
C ARG A 167 -7.00 -14.53 -14.28
N ASP A 168 -7.78 -13.46 -14.36
CA ASP A 168 -9.23 -13.51 -14.35
C ASP A 168 -9.74 -14.51 -15.41
N ASN A 169 -10.60 -15.41 -14.97
CA ASN A 169 -11.36 -16.34 -15.81
C ASN A 169 -12.87 -16.08 -15.64
N THR A 170 -13.70 -16.72 -16.46
CA THR A 170 -15.16 -16.46 -16.45
C THR A 170 -15.80 -16.70 -15.07
N GLU A 171 -15.35 -17.72 -14.34
CA GLU A 171 -15.91 -18.09 -13.03
C GLU A 171 -15.50 -17.10 -11.93
N THR A 172 -14.21 -16.77 -11.87
CA THR A 172 -13.67 -15.77 -10.92
C THR A 172 -14.26 -14.39 -11.15
N LEU A 173 -14.40 -13.97 -12.41
CA LEU A 173 -15.04 -12.70 -12.76
C LEU A 173 -16.52 -12.67 -12.39
N SER A 174 -17.23 -13.80 -12.53
CA SER A 174 -18.64 -13.90 -12.12
C SER A 174 -18.78 -13.59 -10.63
N HIS A 175 -17.96 -14.24 -9.79
CA HIS A 175 -17.94 -14.00 -8.35
C HIS A 175 -17.45 -12.59 -7.98
N TYR A 176 -16.39 -12.09 -8.61
CA TYR A 176 -15.91 -10.72 -8.42
C TYR A 176 -17.00 -9.69 -8.73
N ASN A 177 -17.69 -9.84 -9.86
CA ASN A 177 -18.75 -8.93 -10.26
C ASN A 177 -19.96 -8.99 -9.31
N ALA A 178 -20.35 -10.19 -8.86
CA ALA A 178 -21.41 -10.35 -7.87
C ALA A 178 -21.07 -9.62 -6.56
N SER A 179 -19.82 -9.72 -6.08
CA SER A 179 -19.35 -8.97 -4.92
C SER A 179 -19.50 -7.45 -5.12
N ILE A 180 -19.07 -6.91 -6.26
CA ILE A 180 -19.20 -5.49 -6.58
C ILE A 180 -20.67 -5.03 -6.66
N GLU A 181 -21.55 -5.86 -7.21
CA GLU A 181 -22.98 -5.56 -7.32
C GLU A 181 -23.65 -5.46 -5.94
N ILE A 182 -23.38 -6.41 -5.05
CA ILE A 182 -23.88 -6.40 -3.66
C ILE A 182 -23.32 -5.20 -2.89
N LEU A 183 -22.01 -4.97 -3.00
CA LEU A 183 -21.34 -3.83 -2.35
C LEU A 183 -21.97 -2.50 -2.78
N ARG A 184 -22.28 -2.36 -4.09
CA ARG A 184 -22.94 -1.16 -4.61
C ARG A 184 -24.32 -0.95 -4.01
N SER A 185 -25.10 -2.00 -3.78
CA SER A 185 -26.39 -1.86 -3.11
C SER A 185 -26.25 -1.40 -1.66
N GLN A 186 -25.27 -1.91 -0.93
CA GLN A 186 -25.01 -1.52 0.46
C GLN A 186 -24.55 -0.07 0.60
N LEU A 187 -23.73 0.42 -0.33
CA LEU A 187 -23.28 1.81 -0.36
C LEU A 187 -24.41 2.82 -0.64
N GLY A 188 -25.54 2.36 -1.18
CA GLY A 188 -26.73 3.19 -1.39
C GLY A 188 -27.48 3.54 -0.09
N GLU A 189 -27.14 2.88 1.02
CA GLU A 189 -27.79 3.08 2.31
C GLU A 189 -27.03 4.12 3.16
N PRO A 190 -27.67 5.24 3.55
CA PRO A 190 -27.04 6.26 4.39
C PRO A 190 -26.61 5.67 5.75
N GLY A 191 -25.30 5.71 6.04
CA GLY A 191 -24.73 5.24 7.31
C GLY A 191 -23.79 4.04 7.17
N LEU A 192 -23.82 3.30 6.07
CA LEU A 192 -22.97 2.12 5.85
C LEU A 192 -21.66 2.40 5.11
N ILE A 193 -21.52 3.57 4.49
CA ILE A 193 -20.42 3.94 3.58
C ILE A 193 -19.02 3.79 4.20
N ALA A 194 -18.89 4.00 5.52
CA ALA A 194 -17.62 3.88 6.25
C ALA A 194 -17.66 2.79 7.34
N HIS A 195 -18.57 1.81 7.19
CA HIS A 195 -18.63 0.68 8.09
C HIS A 195 -17.42 -0.26 7.87
N GLU A 196 -16.85 -0.81 8.94
CA GLU A 196 -15.60 -1.60 8.85
C GLU A 196 -15.75 -2.87 8.02
N ILE A 197 -16.95 -3.46 7.97
CA ILE A 197 -17.26 -4.59 7.07
C ILE A 197 -17.07 -4.18 5.61
N ILE A 198 -17.63 -3.03 5.21
CA ILE A 198 -17.53 -2.49 3.85
C ILE A 198 -16.08 -2.16 3.50
N ILE A 199 -15.36 -1.51 4.43
CA ILE A 199 -13.92 -1.24 4.28
C ILE A 199 -13.16 -2.56 4.09
N GLY A 200 -13.45 -3.59 4.89
CA GLY A 200 -12.85 -4.91 4.77
C GLY A 200 -13.10 -5.58 3.42
N VAL A 201 -14.33 -5.49 2.89
CA VAL A 201 -14.66 -5.99 1.54
C VAL A 201 -13.81 -5.27 0.48
N VAL A 202 -13.66 -3.95 0.58
CA VAL A 202 -12.88 -3.17 -0.39
C VAL A 202 -11.37 -3.44 -0.27
N VAL A 203 -10.84 -3.66 0.93
CA VAL A 203 -9.46 -4.13 1.14
C VAL A 203 -9.24 -5.48 0.43
N ASN A 204 -10.19 -6.41 0.56
CA ASN A 204 -10.09 -7.70 -0.12
C ASN A 204 -10.18 -7.58 -1.64
N LEU A 205 -10.98 -6.64 -2.17
CA LEU A 205 -11.05 -6.32 -3.60
C LEU A 205 -9.71 -5.80 -4.12
N ALA A 206 -9.11 -4.85 -3.41
CA ALA A 206 -7.78 -4.33 -3.76
C ALA A 206 -6.73 -5.45 -3.72
N CYS A 207 -6.73 -6.29 -2.69
CA CYS A 207 -5.82 -7.44 -2.59
C CYS A 207 -5.99 -8.43 -3.75
N TYR A 208 -7.24 -8.76 -4.13
CA TYR A 208 -7.54 -9.59 -5.30
C TYR A 208 -6.96 -8.99 -6.59
N ASP A 209 -7.05 -7.67 -6.75
CA ASP A 209 -6.56 -6.97 -7.93
C ASP A 209 -5.04 -6.93 -8.03
N ILE A 210 -4.31 -7.01 -6.91
CA ILE A 210 -2.85 -7.24 -6.91
C ILE A 210 -2.54 -8.63 -7.48
N PHE A 211 -3.22 -9.68 -7.00
CA PHE A 211 -2.95 -11.06 -7.44
C PHE A 211 -3.29 -11.31 -8.91
N THR A 212 -4.29 -10.61 -9.44
CA THR A 212 -4.68 -10.69 -10.85
C THR A 212 -3.97 -9.67 -11.74
N ASN A 213 -3.05 -8.89 -11.16
CA ASN A 213 -2.30 -7.82 -11.81
C ASN A 213 -3.21 -6.77 -12.51
N ASN A 214 -4.36 -6.46 -11.90
CA ASN A 214 -5.29 -5.44 -12.39
C ASN A 214 -5.15 -4.14 -11.58
N LEU A 215 -3.99 -3.49 -11.74
CA LEU A 215 -3.57 -2.35 -10.93
C LEU A 215 -4.46 -1.11 -11.11
N GLN A 216 -5.17 -1.00 -12.24
CA GLN A 216 -6.14 0.06 -12.46
C GLN A 216 -7.38 -0.10 -11.56
N ARG A 217 -7.87 -1.34 -11.38
CA ARG A 217 -8.95 -1.62 -10.42
C ARG A 217 -8.46 -1.44 -9.00
N TRP A 218 -7.26 -1.94 -8.67
CA TRP A 218 -6.62 -1.68 -7.38
C TRP A 218 -6.61 -0.19 -7.03
N LYS A 219 -6.13 0.67 -7.94
CA LYS A 219 -6.07 2.13 -7.75
C LYS A 219 -7.45 2.74 -7.48
N THR A 220 -8.48 2.24 -8.18
CA THR A 220 -9.87 2.66 -7.97
C THR A 220 -10.35 2.31 -6.56
N HIS A 221 -10.06 1.09 -6.09
CA HIS A 221 -10.42 0.65 -4.74
C HIS A 221 -9.64 1.42 -3.67
N MET A 222 -8.35 1.69 -3.89
CA MET A 222 -7.53 2.46 -2.96
C MET A 222 -8.03 3.90 -2.77
N LEU A 223 -8.42 4.57 -3.85
CA LEU A 223 -9.06 5.90 -3.77
C LEU A 223 -10.36 5.86 -2.97
N GLY A 224 -11.17 4.81 -3.17
CA GLY A 224 -12.37 4.56 -2.38
C GLY A 224 -12.06 4.36 -0.91
N LEU A 225 -11.10 3.48 -0.58
CA LEU A 225 -10.67 3.20 0.78
C LEU A 225 -10.11 4.44 1.48
N GLN A 226 -9.28 5.23 0.80
CA GLN A 226 -8.77 6.49 1.32
C GLN A 226 -9.90 7.42 1.74
N THR A 227 -10.94 7.53 0.90
CA THR A 227 -12.12 8.34 1.20
C THR A 227 -12.88 7.80 2.42
N MET A 228 -13.16 6.49 2.46
CA MET A 228 -13.90 5.85 3.57
C MET A 228 -13.16 5.97 4.90
N ILE A 229 -11.84 5.75 4.91
CA ILE A 229 -11.01 5.79 6.11
C ILE A 229 -10.80 7.25 6.57
N SER A 230 -10.63 8.20 5.65
CA SER A 230 -10.55 9.62 5.97
C SER A 230 -11.84 10.12 6.62
N TYR A 231 -13.01 9.64 6.16
CA TYR A 231 -14.29 9.95 6.79
C TYR A 231 -14.37 9.52 8.27
N ARG A 232 -13.62 8.48 8.67
CA ARG A 232 -13.52 8.04 10.07
C ARG A 232 -12.47 8.78 10.89
N GLY A 233 -11.65 9.63 10.26
CA GLY A 233 -10.54 10.33 10.91
C GLY A 233 -9.17 9.66 10.75
N GLY A 234 -9.03 8.72 9.81
CA GLY A 234 -7.77 8.07 9.48
C GLY A 234 -7.69 6.59 9.90
N ILE A 235 -6.62 5.91 9.47
CA ILE A 235 -6.51 4.45 9.57
C ILE A 235 -6.47 3.94 11.01
N GLY A 236 -5.92 4.71 11.95
CA GLY A 236 -5.88 4.36 13.38
C GLY A 236 -7.24 4.37 14.09
N THR A 237 -8.28 4.90 13.44
CA THR A 237 -9.63 4.92 14.01
C THR A 237 -10.37 3.60 13.82
N LEU A 238 -9.86 2.70 12.98
CA LEU A 238 -10.45 1.39 12.75
C LEU A 238 -10.29 0.52 14.00
N SER A 239 -11.35 -0.16 14.43
CA SER A 239 -11.35 -0.96 15.66
C SER A 239 -10.57 -2.27 15.53
N SER A 240 -10.46 -2.80 14.31
CA SER A 240 -9.79 -4.07 14.02
C SER A 240 -8.33 -3.86 13.60
N GLN A 241 -7.39 -4.38 14.38
CA GLN A 241 -5.96 -4.42 14.01
C GLN A 241 -5.75 -5.20 12.70
N TYR A 242 -6.53 -6.26 12.47
CA TYR A 242 -6.49 -7.00 11.21
C TYR A 242 -6.80 -6.10 10.03
N LEU A 243 -7.85 -5.29 10.13
CA LEU A 243 -8.23 -4.38 9.06
C LEU A 243 -7.16 -3.29 8.86
N GLN A 244 -6.61 -2.73 9.95
CA GLN A 244 -5.54 -1.72 9.86
C GLN A 244 -4.29 -2.26 9.15
N VAL A 245 -3.78 -3.40 9.60
CA VAL A 245 -2.54 -4.00 9.08
C VAL A 245 -2.73 -4.44 7.63
N THR A 246 -3.84 -5.11 7.32
CA THR A 246 -4.10 -5.61 5.97
C THR A 246 -4.38 -4.47 4.97
N ALA A 247 -5.07 -3.41 5.37
CA ALA A 247 -5.25 -2.22 4.53
C ALA A 247 -3.91 -1.53 4.24
N THR A 248 -3.07 -1.35 5.27
CA THR A 248 -1.74 -0.73 5.14
C THR A 248 -0.83 -1.52 4.21
N TRP A 249 -0.74 -2.84 4.39
CA TRP A 249 0.12 -3.66 3.52
C TRP A 249 -0.43 -3.81 2.09
N THR A 250 -1.74 -3.81 1.91
CA THR A 250 -2.35 -3.79 0.57
C THR A 250 -2.02 -2.50 -0.18
N ASP A 251 -2.02 -1.37 0.54
CA ASP A 251 -1.57 -0.08 0.01
C ASP A 251 -0.07 -0.10 -0.35
N LEU A 252 0.79 -0.50 0.60
CA LEU A 252 2.24 -0.52 0.39
C LEU A 252 2.64 -1.43 -0.77
N ILE A 253 2.10 -2.65 -0.86
CA ILE A 253 2.45 -3.60 -1.93
C ILE A 253 2.05 -3.03 -3.29
N GLY A 254 0.81 -2.53 -3.45
CA GLY A 254 0.38 -1.97 -4.73
C GLY A 254 1.13 -0.67 -5.10
N SER A 255 1.45 0.15 -4.10
CA SER A 255 2.27 1.35 -4.26
C SER A 255 3.72 1.02 -4.63
N MET A 256 4.29 -0.06 -4.10
CA MET A 256 5.59 -0.59 -4.54
C MET A 256 5.54 -1.10 -5.98
N ILE A 257 4.47 -1.77 -6.40
CA ILE A 257 4.32 -2.26 -7.78
C ILE A 257 4.28 -1.09 -8.77
N LEU A 258 3.55 -0.02 -8.43
CA LEU A 258 3.41 1.16 -9.27
C LEU A 258 4.54 2.18 -9.10
N ASP A 259 5.41 1.99 -8.11
CA ASP A 259 6.38 2.99 -7.65
C ASP A 259 5.68 4.35 -7.45
N GLU A 260 4.59 4.35 -6.68
CA GLU A 260 3.76 5.51 -6.32
C GLU A 260 3.79 5.75 -4.80
N THR A 261 3.42 6.95 -4.36
CA THR A 261 3.29 7.27 -2.94
C THR A 261 2.08 6.55 -2.34
N PRO A 262 2.22 5.90 -1.16
CA PRO A 262 1.10 5.21 -0.50
C PRO A 262 -0.06 6.13 -0.13
N TYR A 263 -1.28 5.59 -0.15
CA TYR A 263 -2.52 6.30 0.17
C TYR A 263 -2.69 6.56 1.68
N PHE A 264 -2.09 5.72 2.52
CA PHE A 264 -2.13 5.80 3.98
C PHE A 264 -0.76 6.13 4.56
N THR A 265 -0.74 7.04 5.53
CA THR A 265 0.44 7.29 6.36
C THR A 265 0.54 6.20 7.44
N PRO A 266 1.70 5.56 7.62
CA PRO A 266 1.91 4.60 8.69
C PRO A 266 1.68 5.24 10.05
N GLN A 267 1.04 4.49 10.96
CA GLN A 267 0.89 4.90 12.35
C GLN A 267 2.28 4.96 12.98
N GLN A 268 2.76 6.15 13.36
CA GLN A 268 3.92 6.25 14.24
C GLN A 268 3.48 5.79 15.64
N GLY A 269 4.15 4.78 16.19
CA GLY A 269 4.04 4.49 17.61
C GLY A 269 4.39 5.76 18.41
N ASN A 270 3.72 5.97 19.55
CA ASN A 270 3.90 7.10 20.46
C ASN A 270 5.29 7.10 21.14
N GLU A 271 6.36 7.10 20.37
CA GLU A 271 7.70 7.47 20.81
C GLU A 271 7.98 8.85 20.22
N PRO A 272 8.32 9.87 21.04
CA PRO A 272 8.73 11.15 20.52
C PRO A 272 10.04 10.95 19.75
N ILE A 273 9.95 10.81 18.43
CA ILE A 273 11.07 11.07 17.55
C ILE A 273 11.49 12.50 17.90
N SER A 274 12.70 12.63 18.45
CA SER A 274 13.31 13.92 18.70
C SER A 274 13.08 14.81 17.48
N SER A 275 12.48 15.96 17.74
CA SER A 275 11.95 16.95 16.81
C SER A 275 12.93 17.42 15.73
N HIS A 276 13.21 16.58 14.73
CA HIS A 276 13.95 16.91 13.53
C HIS A 276 13.50 16.03 12.36
N MET A 277 12.24 16.15 11.95
CA MET A 277 11.75 15.93 10.57
C MET A 277 10.23 16.07 10.58
N GLN A 278 9.77 17.29 10.82
CA GLN A 278 8.39 17.67 10.52
C GLN A 278 8.44 18.46 9.22
N TYR A 279 8.25 17.76 8.10
CA TYR A 279 7.97 18.42 6.82
C TYR A 279 6.51 18.88 6.88
N ASP A 280 6.33 20.10 7.38
CA ASP A 280 5.07 20.81 7.35
C ASP A 280 4.76 21.22 5.90
N TYR A 281 3.81 20.53 5.26
CA TYR A 281 3.30 20.93 3.96
C TYR A 281 2.24 22.02 4.19
N MET A 282 2.70 23.22 4.54
CA MET A 282 1.89 24.43 4.50
C MET A 282 2.16 25.14 3.16
N GLU A 283 1.15 25.06 2.31
CA GLU A 283 1.00 25.82 1.08
C GLU A 283 0.87 27.31 1.44
N GLU A 284 1.95 28.09 1.37
CA GLU A 284 1.97 29.44 0.77
C GLU A 284 3.34 30.15 0.88
N SER A 285 3.86 30.53 -0.29
CA SER A 285 4.68 31.73 -0.52
C SER A 285 5.95 31.95 0.30
N THR A 286 7.10 31.52 -0.22
CA THR A 286 8.23 32.36 -0.70
C THR A 286 9.46 31.47 -0.87
N GLY A 287 10.14 31.59 -2.02
CA GLY A 287 11.11 30.61 -2.48
C GLY A 287 12.37 30.51 -1.64
N VAL A 288 12.63 29.31 -1.11
CA VAL A 288 13.90 28.58 -1.16
C VAL A 288 13.53 27.09 -1.04
N VAL A 289 13.74 26.31 -2.11
CA VAL A 289 13.58 24.84 -2.07
C VAL A 289 14.70 24.29 -1.18
N PRO A 290 14.43 23.47 -0.15
CA PRO A 290 15.50 22.90 0.68
C PRO A 290 16.38 21.98 -0.17
N GLU A 291 17.70 22.15 -0.10
CA GLU A 291 18.75 21.39 -0.81
C GLU A 291 18.83 19.89 -0.43
N SER A 292 17.77 19.27 0.10
CA SER A 292 17.81 17.96 0.77
C SER A 292 17.58 16.75 -0.13
N CYS A 293 17.35 16.89 -1.44
CA CYS A 293 16.95 15.75 -2.27
C CYS A 293 18.11 14.85 -2.76
N ASN A 294 19.36 15.18 -2.40
CA ASN A 294 20.55 14.46 -2.90
C ASN A 294 21.25 13.59 -1.84
N ASP A 295 20.75 13.55 -0.60
CA ASP A 295 21.35 12.74 0.46
C ASP A 295 20.75 11.33 0.49
N ILE A 296 21.58 10.33 0.19
CA ILE A 296 21.23 8.90 0.20
C ILE A 296 21.37 8.33 1.63
N SER A 297 22.03 9.04 2.55
CA SER A 297 22.30 8.58 3.92
C SER A 297 21.04 8.15 4.70
N PRO A 298 19.89 8.86 4.62
CA PRO A 298 18.66 8.43 5.30
C PRO A 298 18.19 7.04 4.85
N LEU A 299 18.30 6.75 3.56
CA LEU A 299 17.92 5.44 3.00
C LEU A 299 18.83 4.32 3.52
N LEU A 300 20.14 4.55 3.54
CA LEU A 300 21.11 3.57 4.06
C LEU A 300 20.91 3.32 5.56
N ASN A 301 20.57 4.35 6.33
CA ASN A 301 20.29 4.19 7.76
C ASN A 301 19.03 3.36 8.04
N LEU A 302 17.99 3.51 7.23
CA LEU A 302 16.78 2.69 7.34
C LEU A 302 17.06 1.21 7.01
N LEU A 303 17.85 0.97 5.97
CA LEU A 303 18.32 -0.36 5.59
C LEU A 303 19.16 -1.01 6.69
N LEU A 304 20.11 -0.27 7.26
CA LEU A 304 20.93 -0.74 8.38
C LEU A 304 20.07 -1.10 9.59
N LYS A 305 19.07 -0.27 9.93
CA LYS A 305 18.13 -0.56 11.01
C LYS A 305 17.39 -1.87 10.77
N LEU A 306 16.91 -2.10 9.54
CA LEU A 306 16.27 -3.36 9.15
C LEU A 306 17.21 -4.56 9.28
N SER A 307 18.43 -4.43 8.76
CA SER A 307 19.44 -5.48 8.81
C SER A 307 19.76 -5.87 10.26
N ASN A 308 19.92 -4.88 11.14
CA ASN A 308 20.21 -5.09 12.56
C ASN A 308 19.07 -5.81 13.29
N LEU A 309 17.81 -5.50 12.96
CA LEU A 309 16.65 -6.20 13.52
C LEU A 309 16.56 -7.66 13.05
N ALA A 310 17.02 -7.95 11.83
CA ALA A 310 16.97 -9.28 11.24
C ALA A 310 18.16 -10.18 11.61
N THR A 311 19.32 -9.59 11.91
CA THR A 311 20.58 -10.32 12.06
C THR A 311 20.52 -11.37 13.18
N GLY A 312 20.97 -12.58 12.87
CA GLY A 312 21.16 -13.66 13.85
C GLY A 312 19.87 -14.33 14.33
N LYS A 313 18.70 -13.95 13.80
CA LYS A 313 17.42 -14.58 14.17
C LYS A 313 17.03 -15.68 13.18
N PRO A 314 16.49 -16.82 13.66
CA PRO A 314 15.92 -17.84 12.78
C PRO A 314 14.65 -17.33 12.11
N GLU A 315 14.31 -17.96 10.97
CA GLU A 315 13.16 -17.60 10.13
C GLU A 315 11.85 -17.47 10.92
N LEU A 316 11.55 -18.43 11.81
CA LEU A 316 10.33 -18.42 12.62
C LEU A 316 10.25 -17.18 13.52
N GLN A 317 11.36 -16.81 14.18
CA GLN A 317 11.41 -15.65 15.06
C GLN A 317 11.25 -14.34 14.27
N LEU A 318 11.80 -14.27 13.05
CA LEU A 318 11.67 -13.11 12.18
C LEU A 318 10.21 -12.87 11.76
N ARG A 319 9.45 -13.94 11.49
CA ARG A 319 8.03 -13.84 11.14
C ARG A 319 7.18 -13.32 12.31
N GLU A 320 7.60 -13.57 13.55
CA GLU A 320 6.86 -13.13 14.74
C GLU A 320 7.33 -11.76 15.27
N ASP A 321 8.34 -11.14 14.63
CA ASP A 321 8.93 -9.89 15.10
C ASP A 321 8.14 -8.66 14.62
N SER A 322 7.32 -8.10 15.51
CA SER A 322 6.52 -6.91 15.22
C SER A 322 7.37 -5.67 14.95
N ALA A 323 8.53 -5.53 15.62
CA ALA A 323 9.43 -4.39 15.42
C ALA A 323 10.09 -4.44 14.03
N LEU A 324 10.41 -5.64 13.54
CA LEU A 324 10.88 -5.84 12.18
C LEU A 324 9.80 -5.47 11.16
N LEU A 325 8.55 -5.90 11.37
CA LEU A 325 7.44 -5.58 10.49
C LEU A 325 7.17 -4.06 10.43
N GLU A 326 7.18 -3.38 11.58
CA GLU A 326 7.02 -1.92 11.67
C GLU A 326 8.18 -1.17 11.01
N ALA A 327 9.43 -1.60 11.25
CA ALA A 327 10.59 -1.02 10.60
C ALA A 327 10.55 -1.21 9.08
N LEU A 328 10.04 -2.36 8.60
CA LEU A 328 9.90 -2.64 7.17
C LEU A 328 8.85 -1.74 6.54
N GLN A 329 7.69 -1.63 7.18
CA GLN A 329 6.63 -0.70 6.78
C GLN A 329 7.14 0.75 6.70
N ALA A 330 7.85 1.23 7.72
CA ALA A 330 8.42 2.58 7.73
C ALA A 330 9.45 2.80 6.62
N THR A 331 10.31 1.80 6.36
CA THR A 331 11.34 1.88 5.34
C THR A 331 10.74 1.91 3.93
N VAL A 332 9.76 1.04 3.66
CA VAL A 332 9.04 1.03 2.38
C VAL A 332 8.31 2.36 2.16
N TYR A 333 7.55 2.83 3.15
CA TYR A 333 6.83 4.10 3.07
C TYR A 333 7.76 5.28 2.80
N THR A 334 8.87 5.35 3.54
CA THR A 334 9.86 6.43 3.35
C THR A 334 10.46 6.36 1.95
N THR A 335 10.82 5.17 1.46
CA THR A 335 11.40 5.02 0.12
C THR A 335 10.43 5.41 -1.00
N LEU A 336 9.13 5.17 -0.84
CA LEU A 336 8.10 5.52 -1.83
C LEU A 336 7.66 6.99 -1.81
N THR A 337 7.87 7.68 -0.69
CA THR A 337 7.59 9.12 -0.52
C THR A 337 8.73 10.00 -1.00
N LEU A 338 9.92 9.43 -1.18
CA LEU A 338 11.05 10.11 -1.75
C LEU A 338 10.80 10.58 -3.20
N PRO A 339 11.35 11.74 -3.60
CA PRO A 339 11.23 12.23 -4.97
C PRO A 339 11.88 11.28 -5.98
N ARG A 340 11.34 11.28 -7.20
CA ARG A 340 11.80 10.44 -8.33
C ARG A 340 12.68 11.26 -9.27
N TYR A 341 13.60 10.62 -9.98
CA TYR A 341 14.47 11.29 -10.96
C TYR A 341 13.75 12.25 -11.91
N GLU A 342 12.63 11.82 -12.51
CA GLU A 342 11.87 12.64 -13.46
C GLU A 342 11.21 13.87 -12.81
N SER A 343 10.86 13.78 -11.53
CA SER A 343 10.26 14.88 -10.77
C SER A 343 11.27 15.95 -10.33
N LEU A 344 12.57 15.68 -10.43
CA LEU A 344 13.64 16.60 -10.03
C LEU A 344 13.89 17.74 -11.02
N GLY A 345 13.01 17.93 -12.01
CA GLY A 345 12.92 19.16 -12.79
C GLY A 345 14.25 19.60 -13.39
N LEU A 346 14.95 18.71 -14.09
CA LEU A 346 16.21 19.05 -14.74
C LEU A 346 15.96 19.94 -15.97
N HIS A 347 15.90 21.26 -15.71
CA HIS A 347 16.44 22.21 -16.66
C HIS A 347 17.90 21.83 -16.93
N ASN A 348 18.20 21.52 -18.18
CA ASN A 348 19.39 20.90 -18.76
C ASN A 348 20.77 21.55 -18.47
N ASN A 349 20.92 22.40 -17.45
CA ASN A 349 22.08 23.29 -17.28
C ASN A 349 22.90 23.09 -15.99
N SER A 350 22.66 22.06 -15.18
CA SER A 350 23.53 21.76 -14.04
C SER A 350 24.32 20.46 -14.22
N SER A 351 25.63 20.60 -14.37
CA SER A 351 26.67 19.58 -14.54
C SER A 351 26.86 18.66 -13.31
N LYS A 352 25.79 18.16 -12.68
CA LYS A 352 25.89 17.27 -11.51
C LYS A 352 25.29 15.88 -11.80
N PRO A 353 26.09 14.82 -11.84
CA PRO A 353 25.66 13.42 -12.07
C PRO A 353 24.88 12.77 -10.89
N GLN A 354 24.60 13.51 -9.83
CA GLN A 354 23.99 13.03 -8.58
C GLN A 354 22.53 12.52 -8.68
N PRO A 355 21.64 13.05 -9.54
CA PRO A 355 20.23 12.62 -9.54
C PRO A 355 20.02 11.18 -10.04
N ALA A 356 20.83 10.73 -11.01
CA ALA A 356 20.71 9.38 -11.57
C ALA A 356 21.24 8.31 -10.60
N THR A 357 22.37 8.57 -9.93
CA THR A 357 22.90 7.70 -8.87
C THR A 357 21.88 7.53 -7.74
N TYR A 358 21.29 8.64 -7.29
CA TYR A 358 20.24 8.62 -6.26
C TYR A 358 19.05 7.74 -6.66
N GLU A 359 18.55 7.90 -7.89
CA GLU A 359 17.41 7.11 -8.37
C GLU A 359 17.75 5.63 -8.51
N LEU A 360 18.94 5.29 -8.99
CA LEU A 360 19.40 3.91 -9.05
C LEU A 360 19.42 3.26 -7.67
N VAL A 361 19.92 3.98 -6.66
CA VAL A 361 19.91 3.49 -5.28
C VAL A 361 18.48 3.34 -4.77
N ARG A 362 17.60 4.35 -4.97
CA ARG A 362 16.19 4.29 -4.56
C ARG A 362 15.47 3.08 -5.19
N LEU A 363 15.67 2.84 -6.49
CA LEU A 363 15.08 1.71 -7.20
C LEU A 363 15.66 0.36 -6.76
N ALA A 364 16.96 0.28 -6.54
CA ALA A 364 17.59 -0.92 -6.00
C ALA A 364 17.04 -1.22 -4.59
N ILE A 365 16.82 -0.21 -3.76
CA ILE A 365 16.21 -0.40 -2.44
C ILE A 365 14.79 -0.94 -2.55
N LEU A 366 13.94 -0.37 -3.41
CA LEU A 366 12.57 -0.90 -3.60
C LEU A 366 12.58 -2.34 -4.14
N ALA A 367 13.47 -2.63 -5.09
CA ALA A 367 13.66 -3.98 -5.61
C ALA A 367 14.15 -4.96 -4.53
N TYR A 368 15.10 -4.55 -3.69
CA TYR A 368 15.58 -5.34 -2.56
C TYR A 368 14.49 -5.55 -1.50
N LEU A 369 13.73 -4.51 -1.15
CA LEU A 369 12.64 -4.58 -0.16
C LEU A 369 11.49 -5.46 -0.63
N SER A 370 11.34 -5.68 -1.94
CA SER A 370 10.33 -6.61 -2.47
C SER A 370 10.42 -8.00 -1.83
N GLY A 371 11.62 -8.52 -1.59
CA GLY A 371 11.82 -9.83 -0.97
C GLY A 371 11.31 -9.87 0.48
N PRO A 372 11.85 -9.04 1.39
CA PRO A 372 11.38 -8.93 2.77
C PRO A 372 9.88 -8.62 2.90
N VAL A 373 9.33 -7.80 2.01
CA VAL A 373 7.88 -7.52 1.98
C VAL A 373 7.09 -8.77 1.63
N MET A 374 7.51 -9.54 0.63
CA MET A 374 6.84 -10.79 0.28
C MET A 374 7.05 -11.89 1.33
N PHE A 375 8.13 -11.82 2.10
CA PHE A 375 8.40 -12.71 3.22
C PHE A 375 7.56 -12.38 4.47
N LEU A 376 7.40 -11.10 4.85
CA LEU A 376 6.67 -10.73 6.08
C LEU A 376 5.20 -10.40 5.84
N ALA A 377 4.84 -9.97 4.63
CA ALA A 377 3.50 -9.47 4.36
C ALA A 377 2.80 -10.05 3.12
N GLY A 378 3.55 -10.61 2.18
CA GLY A 378 3.03 -11.11 0.91
C GLY A 378 3.06 -12.63 0.76
N ASN A 379 2.86 -13.08 -0.47
CA ASN A 379 2.99 -14.50 -0.81
C ASN A 379 4.47 -14.88 -0.97
N MET A 380 4.96 -15.81 -0.14
CA MET A 380 6.37 -16.24 -0.15
C MET A 380 6.77 -17.03 -1.40
N VAL A 381 5.82 -17.60 -2.13
CA VAL A 381 6.06 -18.42 -3.32
C VAL A 381 6.25 -17.53 -4.56
N LEU A 382 5.56 -16.39 -4.61
CA LEU A 382 5.57 -15.49 -5.77
C LEU A 382 5.84 -14.04 -5.34
N ASN A 383 7.01 -13.52 -5.69
CA ASN A 383 7.31 -12.10 -5.56
C ASN A 383 6.67 -11.30 -6.71
N VAL A 384 5.44 -10.83 -6.48
CA VAL A 384 4.68 -10.04 -7.46
C VAL A 384 5.27 -8.65 -7.71
N ILE A 385 6.11 -8.14 -6.82
CA ILE A 385 6.66 -6.78 -6.90
C ILE A 385 7.89 -6.75 -7.81
N ALA A 386 8.83 -7.69 -7.64
CA ALA A 386 10.14 -7.66 -8.30
C ALA A 386 10.05 -7.60 -9.85
N SER A 387 9.05 -8.25 -10.44
CA SER A 387 8.85 -8.26 -11.89
C SER A 387 8.61 -6.86 -12.49
N HIS A 388 8.04 -5.93 -11.72
CA HIS A 388 7.77 -4.56 -12.14
C HIS A 388 9.00 -3.65 -12.13
N TYR A 389 10.11 -4.11 -11.53
CA TYR A 389 11.39 -3.41 -11.52
C TYR A 389 12.36 -3.86 -12.62
N ARG A 390 12.03 -4.96 -13.32
CA ARG A 390 12.86 -5.50 -14.41
C ARG A 390 13.10 -4.47 -15.53
N GLY A 391 14.32 -4.46 -16.03
CA GLY A 391 14.85 -3.52 -17.00
C GLY A 391 15.03 -2.08 -16.49
N ARG A 392 14.55 -1.70 -15.30
CA ARG A 392 14.66 -0.30 -14.83
C ARG A 392 16.09 0.05 -14.43
N ILE A 393 16.72 -0.79 -13.59
CA ILE A 393 18.11 -0.61 -13.17
C ILE A 393 19.04 -0.67 -14.39
N SER A 394 18.88 -1.70 -15.23
CA SER A 394 19.69 -1.91 -16.42
C SER A 394 19.63 -0.75 -17.43
N ARG A 395 18.47 -0.09 -17.59
CA ARG A 395 18.31 1.08 -18.48
C ARG A 395 18.91 2.36 -17.93
N LEU A 396 18.89 2.55 -16.60
CA LEU A 396 19.39 3.76 -15.95
C LEU A 396 20.88 3.68 -15.62
N TYR A 397 21.42 2.46 -15.53
CA TYR A 397 22.83 2.27 -15.20
C TYR A 397 23.71 2.62 -16.40
N ASP A 398 24.39 3.77 -16.34
CA ASP A 398 25.37 4.22 -17.33
C ASP A 398 26.69 4.54 -16.63
N PRO A 399 27.71 3.65 -16.71
CA PRO A 399 28.99 3.83 -16.02
C PRO A 399 29.70 5.15 -16.34
N GLU A 400 29.47 5.73 -17.52
CA GLU A 400 30.15 6.97 -17.93
C GLU A 400 29.49 8.21 -17.35
N ARG A 401 28.21 8.12 -16.94
CA ARG A 401 27.42 9.24 -16.42
C ARG A 401 27.23 9.21 -14.91
N LEU A 402 27.50 8.08 -14.28
CA LEU A 402 27.30 7.89 -12.85
C LEU A 402 28.55 8.26 -12.07
N ASN A 403 28.34 8.87 -10.90
CA ASN A 403 29.41 9.12 -9.94
C ASN A 403 29.16 8.29 -8.69
N TRP A 404 30.07 7.35 -8.45
CA TRP A 404 30.05 6.43 -7.31
C TRP A 404 31.13 6.73 -6.26
N ALA A 405 31.87 7.84 -6.39
CA ALA A 405 32.91 8.21 -5.43
C ALA A 405 32.31 8.38 -4.03
N GLY A 406 32.78 7.57 -3.07
CA GLY A 406 32.25 7.49 -1.70
C GLY A 406 30.94 6.71 -1.55
N LEU A 407 30.47 6.05 -2.61
CA LEU A 407 29.25 5.24 -2.67
C LEU A 407 29.52 3.86 -3.31
N GLU A 408 30.74 3.36 -3.21
CA GLU A 408 31.19 2.13 -3.87
C GLU A 408 30.40 0.91 -3.40
N HIS A 409 30.08 0.83 -2.10
CA HIS A 409 29.23 -0.25 -1.57
C HIS A 409 27.80 -0.16 -2.12
N ALA A 410 27.28 1.06 -2.34
CA ALA A 410 25.95 1.25 -2.90
C ALA A 410 25.91 0.84 -4.38
N GLU A 411 26.99 1.06 -5.13
CA GLU A 411 27.14 0.55 -6.50
C GLU A 411 27.05 -0.98 -6.54
N LEU A 412 27.82 -1.66 -5.68
CA LEU A 412 27.78 -3.13 -5.57
C LEU A 412 26.37 -3.61 -5.20
N PHE A 413 25.71 -2.94 -4.25
CA PHE A 413 24.35 -3.26 -3.84
C PHE A 413 23.34 -3.11 -5.00
N VAL A 414 23.45 -2.04 -5.80
CA VAL A 414 22.60 -1.80 -6.97
C VAL A 414 22.79 -2.90 -8.02
N LEU A 415 24.04 -3.25 -8.33
CA LEU A 415 24.36 -4.27 -9.32
C LEU A 415 23.93 -5.67 -8.88
N VAL A 416 24.17 -6.03 -7.62
CA VAL A 416 23.73 -7.31 -7.04
C VAL A 416 22.22 -7.38 -7.05
N THR A 417 21.53 -6.35 -6.55
CA THR A 417 20.06 -6.34 -6.50
C THR A 417 19.45 -6.40 -7.90
N GLY A 418 19.98 -5.62 -8.84
CA GLY A 418 19.59 -5.70 -10.25
C GLY A 418 19.80 -7.10 -10.82
N ALA A 419 20.98 -7.69 -10.63
CA ALA A 419 21.25 -9.04 -11.11
C ALA A 419 20.26 -10.06 -10.51
N LEU A 420 19.86 -9.93 -9.25
CA LEU A 420 18.90 -10.82 -8.59
C LEU A 420 17.49 -10.78 -9.19
N ILE A 421 17.01 -9.61 -9.63
CA ILE A 421 15.65 -9.44 -10.17
C ILE A 421 15.56 -9.64 -11.69
N GLU A 422 16.65 -9.38 -12.41
CA GLU A 422 16.70 -9.41 -13.87
C GLU A 422 16.81 -10.83 -14.43
N GLU A 423 16.40 -10.98 -15.68
CA GLU A 423 16.50 -12.22 -16.46
C GLU A 423 17.15 -11.95 -17.81
N GLY A 424 17.66 -13.00 -18.46
CA GLY A 424 18.19 -12.88 -19.83
C GLY A 424 19.41 -11.95 -19.95
N SER A 425 19.43 -11.15 -21.03
CA SER A 425 20.58 -10.30 -21.39
C SER A 425 20.91 -9.25 -20.33
N ASP A 426 19.89 -8.67 -19.70
CA ASP A 426 20.06 -7.57 -18.75
C ASP A 426 20.76 -8.07 -17.49
N ARG A 427 20.39 -9.27 -17.02
CA ARG A 427 21.11 -9.96 -15.93
C ARG A 427 22.58 -10.21 -16.28
N TYR A 428 22.87 -10.77 -17.45
CA TYR A 428 24.25 -11.06 -17.86
C TYR A 428 25.10 -9.79 -17.99
N TRP A 429 24.50 -8.71 -18.48
CA TRP A 429 25.16 -7.42 -18.60
C TRP A 429 25.52 -6.85 -17.22
N LEU A 430 24.60 -6.86 -16.25
CA LEU A 430 24.87 -6.44 -14.87
C LEU A 430 25.95 -7.31 -14.21
N LEU A 431 25.90 -8.63 -14.39
CA LEU A 431 26.92 -9.55 -13.90
C LEU A 431 28.31 -9.25 -14.48
N GLY A 432 28.38 -8.94 -15.78
CA GLY A 432 29.63 -8.55 -16.44
C GLY A 432 30.20 -7.25 -15.87
N HIS A 433 29.33 -6.30 -15.48
CA HIS A 433 29.78 -5.07 -14.84
C HIS A 433 30.24 -5.31 -13.39
N LEU A 434 29.45 -6.05 -12.60
CA LEU A 434 29.80 -6.45 -11.23
C LEU A 434 31.17 -7.15 -11.18
N ARG A 435 31.41 -8.08 -12.10
CA ARG A 435 32.69 -8.79 -12.20
C ARG A 435 33.85 -7.85 -12.52
N ARG A 436 33.68 -6.89 -13.44
CA ARG A 436 34.73 -5.91 -13.75
C ARG A 436 35.11 -5.09 -12.51
N ILE A 437 34.12 -4.65 -11.74
CA ILE A 437 34.36 -3.93 -10.49
C ILE A 437 35.11 -4.81 -9.49
N MET A 438 34.63 -6.04 -9.26
CA MET A 438 35.30 -6.97 -8.35
C MET A 438 36.77 -7.22 -8.73
N LEU A 439 37.06 -7.42 -10.02
CA LEU A 439 38.44 -7.60 -10.50
C LEU A 439 39.29 -6.33 -10.34
N SER A 440 38.71 -5.16 -10.63
CA SER A 440 39.43 -3.88 -10.53
C SER A 440 39.77 -3.49 -9.09
N GLN A 441 38.97 -3.95 -8.12
CA GLN A 441 39.12 -3.66 -6.70
C GLN A 441 39.71 -4.85 -5.91
N ASP A 442 40.12 -5.93 -6.58
CA ASP A 442 40.61 -7.19 -5.97
C ASP A 442 39.65 -7.79 -4.91
N LEU A 443 38.34 -7.65 -5.13
CA LEU A 443 37.31 -8.14 -4.22
C LEU A 443 37.04 -9.63 -4.45
N ARG A 444 37.10 -10.41 -3.37
CA ARG A 444 36.64 -11.81 -3.35
C ARG A 444 35.15 -11.86 -3.01
N TRP A 445 34.56 -13.04 -3.17
CA TRP A 445 33.15 -13.28 -2.83
C TRP A 445 32.79 -12.85 -1.40
N ASN A 446 33.65 -13.16 -0.42
CA ASN A 446 33.40 -12.79 0.98
C ASN A 446 33.45 -11.28 1.19
N ASP A 447 34.27 -10.55 0.43
CA ASP A 447 34.36 -9.10 0.49
C ASP A 447 33.09 -8.47 -0.08
N LEU A 448 32.58 -8.99 -1.21
CA LEU A 448 31.28 -8.58 -1.76
C LEU A 448 30.15 -8.79 -0.74
N VAL A 449 30.08 -9.96 -0.12
CA VAL A 449 29.06 -10.26 0.90
C VAL A 449 29.20 -9.33 2.11
N ALA A 450 30.43 -9.02 2.54
CA ALA A 450 30.68 -8.05 3.61
C ALA A 450 30.20 -6.63 3.23
N CYS A 451 30.40 -6.19 1.99
CA CYS A 451 29.87 -4.93 1.48
C CYS A 451 28.33 -4.91 1.52
N LEU A 452 27.66 -5.97 1.09
CA LEU A 452 26.20 -6.07 1.13
C LEU A 452 25.66 -6.01 2.57
N ASN A 453 26.30 -6.74 3.49
CA ASN A 453 25.97 -6.73 4.92
C ASN A 453 26.19 -5.36 5.57
N SER A 454 27.09 -4.53 5.03
CA SER A 454 27.31 -3.16 5.50
C SER A 454 26.21 -2.16 5.10
N ILE A 455 25.30 -2.55 4.20
CA ILE A 455 24.15 -1.72 3.78
C ILE A 455 22.87 -2.33 4.34
N ALA A 456 22.51 -3.50 3.85
CA ALA A 456 21.45 -4.34 4.37
C ALA A 456 21.46 -5.65 3.63
N TRP A 457 21.42 -6.75 4.38
CA TRP A 457 21.20 -8.05 3.79
C TRP A 457 20.29 -8.92 4.63
N PHE A 458 19.29 -9.50 3.98
CA PHE A 458 18.32 -10.36 4.65
C PHE A 458 18.47 -11.78 4.10
N ASP A 459 19.37 -12.55 4.74
CA ASP A 459 19.80 -13.85 4.25
C ASP A 459 18.65 -14.81 3.98
N VAL A 460 17.68 -14.90 4.90
CA VAL A 460 16.54 -15.83 4.79
C VAL A 460 15.77 -15.66 3.47
N VAL A 461 15.74 -14.44 2.94
CA VAL A 461 15.04 -14.10 1.70
C VAL A 461 15.93 -14.33 0.48
N TRP A 462 17.18 -13.86 0.55
CA TRP A 462 18.02 -13.71 -0.65
C TRP A 462 19.13 -14.75 -0.80
N ILE A 463 19.33 -15.67 0.17
CA ILE A 463 20.43 -16.65 0.16
C ILE A 463 20.46 -17.51 -1.11
N ARG A 464 19.31 -18.00 -1.58
CA ARG A 464 19.23 -18.79 -2.83
C ARG A 464 19.63 -17.95 -4.04
N GLY A 465 19.24 -16.68 -4.05
CA GLY A 465 19.62 -15.72 -5.09
C GLY A 465 21.12 -15.46 -5.11
N LEU A 466 21.73 -15.28 -3.92
CA LEU A 466 23.19 -15.10 -3.78
C LEU A 466 23.97 -16.33 -4.19
N GLU A 467 23.57 -17.54 -3.80
CA GLU A 467 24.30 -18.75 -4.21
C GLU A 467 24.25 -18.98 -5.72
N LYS A 468 23.10 -18.65 -6.35
CA LYS A 468 23.01 -18.60 -7.81
C LYS A 468 23.96 -17.55 -8.39
N LEU A 469 23.96 -16.33 -7.84
CA LEU A 469 24.85 -15.24 -8.26
C LEU A 469 26.33 -15.66 -8.18
N ARG A 470 26.72 -16.31 -7.08
CA ARG A 470 28.07 -16.85 -6.87
C ARG A 470 28.46 -17.85 -7.94
N THR A 471 27.55 -18.78 -8.23
CA THR A 471 27.74 -19.80 -9.27
C THR A 471 27.89 -19.14 -10.65
N ASP A 472 27.01 -18.20 -10.98
CA ASP A 472 27.05 -17.47 -12.25
C ASP A 472 28.39 -16.74 -12.41
N LEU A 473 28.84 -15.99 -11.40
CA LEU A 473 30.12 -15.27 -11.43
C LEU A 473 31.32 -16.22 -11.61
N ALA A 474 31.33 -17.37 -10.95
CA ALA A 474 32.39 -18.38 -11.10
C ALA A 474 32.39 -19.01 -12.50
N THR A 475 31.22 -19.23 -13.11
CA THR A 475 31.15 -19.79 -14.48
C THR A 475 31.59 -18.80 -15.55
N MET A 476 31.48 -17.49 -15.30
CA MET A 476 32.01 -16.46 -16.19
C MET A 476 33.55 -16.48 -16.27
N ASP A 477 34.24 -17.12 -15.31
CA ASP A 477 35.70 -17.34 -15.38
C ASP A 477 36.12 -18.30 -16.50
N GLY A 478 35.19 -19.12 -17.03
CA GLY A 478 35.47 -20.09 -18.09
C GLY A 478 35.18 -19.63 -19.53
N ASN A 479 34.40 -18.58 -19.73
CA ASN A 479 34.01 -18.11 -21.07
C ASN A 479 34.25 -16.60 -21.20
N SER A 480 35.27 -16.23 -21.98
CA SER A 480 35.43 -14.89 -22.54
C SER A 480 34.28 -14.61 -23.51
N VAL A 481 33.14 -14.14 -23.02
CA VAL A 481 32.02 -13.75 -23.87
C VAL A 481 32.20 -12.28 -24.28
N VAL A 482 32.66 -12.12 -25.51
CA VAL A 482 32.58 -10.89 -26.31
C VAL A 482 31.14 -10.39 -26.31
N TYR A 483 30.89 -9.15 -25.91
CA TYR A 483 29.63 -8.47 -26.20
C TYR A 483 29.83 -7.03 -26.71
N ARG A 484 29.32 -6.87 -27.95
CA ARG A 484 28.81 -5.66 -28.62
C ARG A 484 29.75 -4.46 -28.78
N ASP A 485 30.65 -4.59 -29.75
CA ASP A 485 30.57 -3.69 -30.90
C ASP A 485 29.51 -4.25 -31.85
N THR A 486 28.30 -3.68 -31.87
CA THR A 486 27.48 -3.54 -33.10
C THR A 486 26.10 -2.94 -32.82
N PHE A 487 25.85 -1.87 -33.58
CA PHE A 487 24.60 -1.13 -33.83
C PHE A 487 24.23 0.01 -32.86
N ARG A 488 24.50 1.20 -33.41
CA ARG A 488 24.04 2.57 -33.13
C ARG A 488 22.64 2.70 -32.55
#